data_AF-A0AAN6USH0-F1
#
_entry.id   AF-A0AAN6USH0-F1
#
_cell.length_a   1.000
_cell.length_b   1.000
_cell.length_c   1.000
_cell.angle_alpha   90.00
_cell.angle_beta   90.00
_cell.angle_gamma   90.00
#
_symmetry.space_group_name_H-M   'P 1'
#
loop_
_entity.id
_entity.type
_entity.pdbx_description
1 polymer ?
#
loop_
_entity_poly.entity_id
_entity_poly.type
_entity_poly.pdbx_seq_one_letter_code
_entity_poly.pdbx_strand_id
1 'polypeptide(L)'
;MQFSTLIIAALAAVASASPAMEKRVPCPEIDLIPLCGYGCILDAVTAIGCATEDYPCMCSKFADLRLAAASCVYTNCGLAGAGPVLAAAEAVCTACA
;
A
#
# COMPACT_ATOMS: atom_id res chain seq x y z
N MET A 1 28.80 43.11 -35.85
CA MET A 1 27.90 42.43 -34.89
C MET A 1 27.42 41.14 -35.55
N GLN A 2 28.03 39.96 -35.42
CA GLN A 2 28.95 39.37 -34.42
C GLN A 2 28.26 38.89 -33.12
N PHE A 3 28.45 37.59 -32.84
CA PHE A 3 27.99 36.75 -31.73
C PHE A 3 26.49 36.39 -31.73
N SER A 4 26.03 35.13 -31.73
CA SER A 4 26.50 33.84 -31.16
C SER A 4 26.20 33.62 -29.68
N THR A 5 25.06 32.97 -29.40
CA THR A 5 24.72 31.98 -28.33
C THR A 5 23.29 31.52 -28.66
N LEU A 6 22.93 30.29 -29.04
CA LEU A 6 23.29 28.92 -28.58
C LEU A 6 23.14 28.71 -27.06
N ILE A 7 22.49 27.58 -26.71
CA ILE A 7 22.26 27.00 -25.36
C ILE A 7 21.43 27.95 -24.44
N ILE A 8 20.59 27.58 -23.45
CA ILE A 8 20.23 26.40 -22.64
C ILE A 8 18.69 26.44 -22.48
N ALA A 9 17.86 25.38 -22.39
CA ALA A 9 17.99 23.92 -22.27
C ALA A 9 16.78 23.20 -22.94
N ALA A 10 16.85 21.86 -23.03
CA ALA A 10 15.66 21.00 -23.07
C ALA A 10 15.39 20.48 -21.65
N LEU A 11 14.29 20.89 -21.01
CA LEU A 11 13.80 20.25 -19.79
C LEU A 11 13.00 19.01 -20.18
N ALA A 12 13.67 17.86 -20.18
CA ALA A 12 13.01 16.57 -20.14
C ALA A 12 12.30 16.43 -18.79
N ALA A 13 11.02 16.81 -18.74
CA ALA A 13 10.14 16.51 -17.62
C ALA A 13 9.80 15.01 -17.64
N VAL A 14 10.76 14.20 -17.23
CA VAL A 14 10.53 12.80 -16.84
C VAL A 14 9.78 12.79 -15.51
N ALA A 15 8.47 13.01 -15.60
CA ALA A 15 7.53 12.48 -14.64
C ALA A 15 7.00 11.17 -15.25
N SER A 16 7.63 10.06 -14.87
CA SER A 16 7.05 8.74 -15.06
C SER A 16 5.76 8.69 -14.23
N ALA A 17 4.64 9.02 -14.86
CA ALA A 17 3.36 8.46 -14.45
C ALA A 17 3.48 6.94 -14.69
N SER A 18 3.96 6.23 -13.68
CA SER A 18 3.74 4.79 -13.56
C SER A 18 2.26 4.56 -13.85
N PRO A 19 1.87 3.61 -14.69
CA PRO A 19 0.47 3.36 -14.94
C PRO A 19 -0.18 3.00 -13.60
N ALA A 20 -0.97 3.91 -13.03
CA ALA A 20 -1.93 3.65 -11.94
C ALA A 20 -3.12 2.82 -12.47
N MET A 21 -2.77 1.84 -13.29
CA MET A 21 -3.57 0.91 -14.06
C MET A 21 -2.71 -0.34 -14.35
N GLU A 22 -1.79 -0.69 -13.44
CA GLU A 22 -1.55 -2.11 -13.17
C GLU A 22 -2.90 -2.66 -12.72
N LYS A 23 -3.62 -3.17 -13.72
CA LYS A 23 -4.85 -3.96 -13.66
C LYS A 23 -5.09 -4.51 -12.26
N ARG A 24 -6.08 -3.97 -11.52
CA ARG A 24 -6.46 -4.43 -10.17
C ARG A 24 -6.36 -5.95 -10.13
N VAL A 25 -5.28 -6.46 -9.52
CA VAL A 25 -5.08 -7.89 -9.43
C VAL A 25 -6.14 -8.36 -8.44
N PRO A 26 -7.12 -9.20 -8.85
CA PRO A 26 -8.02 -9.79 -7.87
C PRO A 26 -7.13 -10.58 -6.92
N CYS A 27 -7.08 -10.13 -5.67
CA CYS A 27 -6.19 -10.64 -4.63
C CYS A 27 -7.01 -11.54 -3.70
N PRO A 28 -7.22 -12.83 -4.02
CA PRO A 28 -8.04 -13.72 -3.20
C PRO A 28 -7.47 -13.93 -1.79
N GLU A 29 -6.21 -13.60 -1.55
CA GLU A 29 -5.57 -13.60 -0.23
C GLU A 29 -6.25 -12.62 0.74
N ILE A 30 -6.97 -11.60 0.24
CA ILE A 30 -7.80 -10.71 1.06
C ILE A 30 -8.93 -11.47 1.77
N ASP A 31 -9.50 -12.49 1.13
CA ASP A 31 -10.56 -13.34 1.72
C ASP A 31 -10.04 -14.23 2.86
N LEU A 32 -8.71 -14.35 3.01
CA LEU A 32 -8.06 -15.05 4.12
C LEU A 32 -7.88 -14.15 5.36
N ILE A 33 -8.08 -12.83 5.24
CA ILE A 33 -7.99 -11.90 6.38
C ILE A 33 -9.17 -12.16 7.33
N PRO A 34 -8.93 -12.49 8.61
CA PRO A 34 -10.00 -12.68 9.59
C PRO A 34 -10.92 -11.46 9.68
N LEU A 35 -12.23 -11.68 9.61
CA LEU A 35 -13.26 -10.61 9.62
C LEU A 35 -13.15 -9.66 10.83
N CYS A 36 -12.66 -10.15 11.98
CA CYS A 36 -12.44 -9.31 13.16
C CYS A 36 -11.37 -8.22 12.94
N GLY A 37 -10.43 -8.43 12.02
CA GLY A 37 -9.33 -7.53 11.71
C GLY A 37 -9.47 -6.81 10.38
N TYR A 38 -10.35 -7.29 9.48
CA TYR A 38 -10.51 -6.72 8.13
C TYR A 38 -10.82 -5.21 8.14
N GLY A 39 -11.78 -4.77 8.96
CA GLY A 39 -12.07 -3.34 9.12
C GLY A 39 -10.89 -2.53 9.65
N CYS A 40 -10.14 -3.09 10.62
CA CYS A 40 -8.93 -2.47 11.16
C CYS A 40 -7.82 -2.29 10.12
N ILE A 41 -7.70 -3.23 9.17
CA ILE A 41 -6.78 -3.10 8.03
C ILE A 41 -7.26 -1.94 7.16
N LEU A 42 -8.53 -1.90 6.74
CA LEU A 42 -9.04 -0.82 5.89
C LEU A 42 -8.83 0.58 6.51
N ASP A 43 -9.15 0.75 7.79
CA ASP A 43 -8.90 2.01 8.51
C ASP A 43 -7.41 2.36 8.51
N ALA A 44 -6.53 1.40 8.81
CA ALA A 44 -5.08 1.59 8.79
C ALA A 44 -4.54 1.95 7.41
N VAL A 45 -5.06 1.35 6.33
CA VAL A 45 -4.70 1.66 4.93
C VAL A 45 -4.98 3.12 4.61
N THR A 46 -6.14 3.64 5.01
CA THR A 46 -6.46 5.07 4.82
C THR A 46 -5.56 5.97 5.67
N ALA A 47 -5.23 5.56 6.90
CA ALA A 47 -4.38 6.33 7.81
C ALA A 47 -2.93 6.49 7.30
N ILE A 48 -2.38 5.48 6.60
CA ILE A 48 -1.06 5.56 5.94
C ILE A 48 -1.10 6.26 4.57
N GLY A 49 -2.27 6.70 4.11
CA GLY A 49 -2.46 7.43 2.86
C GLY A 49 -2.46 6.56 1.59
N CYS A 50 -2.77 5.27 1.72
CA CYS A 50 -2.94 4.36 0.58
C CYS A 50 -4.42 4.19 0.25
N ALA A 51 -4.75 3.79 -0.99
CA ALA A 51 -6.12 3.38 -1.32
C ALA A 51 -6.37 1.93 -0.87
N THR A 52 -7.64 1.58 -0.61
CA THR A 52 -8.05 0.29 0.00
C THR A 52 -7.70 -0.97 -0.80
N GLU A 53 -7.34 -0.81 -2.08
CA GLU A 53 -6.94 -1.88 -2.99
C GLU A 53 -5.57 -1.59 -3.64
N ASP A 54 -4.82 -0.61 -3.12
CA ASP A 54 -3.45 -0.29 -3.55
C ASP A 54 -2.46 -1.10 -2.71
N TYR A 55 -2.45 -2.41 -2.96
CA TYR A 55 -1.58 -3.35 -2.25
C TYR A 55 -0.08 -2.97 -2.38
N PRO A 56 0.45 -2.52 -3.53
CA PRO A 56 1.81 -2.00 -3.62
C PRO A 56 2.09 -0.87 -2.62
N CYS A 57 1.19 0.13 -2.50
CA CYS A 57 1.32 1.18 -1.50
C CYS A 57 1.28 0.63 -0.07
N MET A 58 0.28 -0.21 0.24
CA MET A 58 0.10 -0.82 1.57
C MET A 58 1.35 -1.58 2.03
N CYS A 59 1.95 -2.35 1.12
CA CYS A 59 3.08 -3.23 1.39
C CYS A 59 4.41 -2.49 1.40
N SER A 60 4.55 -1.41 0.61
CA SER A 60 5.69 -0.47 0.74
C SER A 60 5.76 0.20 2.12
N LYS A 61 4.62 0.31 2.81
CA LYS A 61 4.47 0.88 4.16
C LYS A 61 4.01 -0.15 5.21
N PHE A 62 4.31 -1.43 5.01
CA PHE A 62 3.73 -2.50 5.84
C PHE A 62 4.00 -2.36 7.35
N ALA A 63 5.14 -1.76 7.74
CA ALA A 63 5.46 -1.46 9.13
C ALA A 63 4.48 -0.45 9.75
N ASP A 64 4.17 0.64 9.03
CA ASP A 64 3.22 1.65 9.45
C ASP A 64 1.79 1.09 9.47
N LEU A 65 1.43 0.29 8.45
CA LEU A 65 0.14 -0.41 8.37
C LEU A 65 -0.08 -1.29 9.60
N ARG A 66 0.92 -2.12 9.95
CA ARG A 66 0.88 -2.98 11.15
C ARG A 66 0.67 -2.17 12.42
N LEU A 67 1.41 -1.08 12.60
CA LEU A 67 1.33 -0.25 13.80
C LEU A 67 -0.03 0.46 13.92
N ALA A 68 -0.56 0.99 12.80
CA ALA A 68 -1.88 1.63 12.76
C ALA A 68 -3.02 0.62 13.02
N ALA A 69 -2.94 -0.59 12.46
CA ALA A 69 -3.95 -1.63 12.67
C ALA A 69 -3.88 -2.28 14.07
N ALA A 70 -2.69 -2.35 14.69
CA ALA A 70 -2.43 -3.18 15.87
C ALA A 70 -3.44 -2.98 17.01
N SER A 71 -3.72 -1.73 17.41
CA SER A 71 -4.64 -1.47 18.52
C SER A 71 -6.06 -1.96 18.23
N CYS A 72 -6.57 -1.70 17.02
CA CYS A 72 -7.90 -2.14 16.61
C CYS A 72 -7.97 -3.68 16.51
N VAL A 73 -6.95 -4.31 15.93
CA VAL A 73 -6.86 -5.78 15.82
C VAL A 73 -6.81 -6.42 17.22
N TYR A 74 -6.05 -5.87 18.18
CA TYR A 74 -6.05 -6.40 19.54
C TYR A 74 -7.40 -6.22 20.25
N THR A 75 -8.12 -5.12 20.04
CA THR A 75 -9.47 -4.92 20.59
C THR A 75 -10.50 -5.88 19.99
N ASN A 76 -10.46 -6.11 18.68
CA ASN A 76 -11.52 -6.84 17.96
C ASN A 76 -11.24 -8.35 17.80
N CYS A 77 -9.97 -8.75 17.66
CA CYS A 77 -9.54 -10.14 17.47
C CYS A 77 -8.88 -10.76 18.72
N GLY A 78 -8.52 -9.94 19.72
CA GLY A 78 -7.69 -10.36 20.85
C GLY A 78 -6.25 -10.73 20.45
N LEU A 79 -5.44 -11.11 21.44
CA LEU A 79 -4.05 -11.52 21.24
C LEU A 79 -3.91 -12.71 20.29
N ALA A 80 -4.83 -13.69 20.37
CA ALA A 80 -4.79 -14.90 19.56
C ALA A 80 -5.10 -14.67 18.07
N GLY A 81 -5.98 -13.71 17.75
CA GLY A 81 -6.33 -13.39 16.37
C GLY A 81 -5.41 -12.38 15.69
N ALA A 82 -4.59 -11.64 16.45
CA ALA A 82 -3.64 -10.69 15.89
C ALA A 82 -2.55 -11.33 15.00
N GLY A 83 -2.05 -12.51 15.39
CA GLY A 83 -1.09 -13.29 14.57
C GLY A 83 -1.66 -13.72 13.22
N PRO A 84 -2.85 -14.36 13.17
CA PRO A 84 -3.55 -14.68 11.94
C PRO A 84 -3.84 -13.48 11.02
N VAL A 85 -4.29 -12.34 11.56
CA VAL A 85 -4.51 -11.11 10.76
C VAL A 85 -3.21 -10.61 10.15
N LEU A 86 -2.12 -10.60 10.92
CA LEU A 86 -0.80 -10.23 10.44
C LEU A 86 -0.32 -11.15 9.31
N ALA A 87 -0.39 -12.47 9.51
CA ALA A 87 0.07 -13.45 8.53
C ALA A 87 -0.73 -13.39 7.21
N ALA A 88 -2.04 -13.14 7.28
CA ALA A 88 -2.86 -12.93 6.09
C ALA A 88 -2.48 -11.63 5.35
N ALA A 89 -2.19 -10.54 6.07
CA ALA A 89 -1.72 -9.31 5.46
C ALA A 89 -0.30 -9.43 4.84
N GLU A 90 0.59 -10.23 5.44
CA GLU A 90 1.90 -10.59 4.86
C GLU A 90 1.75 -11.45 3.59
N ALA A 91 0.75 -12.36 3.55
CA ALA A 91 0.44 -13.15 2.36
C ALA A 91 -0.08 -12.29 1.19
N VAL A 92 -0.98 -11.33 1.46
CA VAL A 92 -1.43 -10.31 0.49
C VAL A 92 -0.23 -9.55 -0.09
N CYS A 93 0.71 -9.13 0.75
CA CYS A 93 1.93 -8.45 0.31
C CYS A 93 2.92 -9.33 -0.47
N THR A 94 2.79 -10.65 -0.38
CA THR A 94 3.63 -11.59 -1.13
C THR A 94 2.99 -11.95 -2.48
N ALA A 95 1.66 -11.90 -2.58
CA ALA A 95 0.90 -12.32 -3.76
C ALA A 95 0.45 -11.17 -4.68
N CYS A 96 0.28 -9.96 -4.14
CA CYS A 96 -0.52 -8.90 -4.79
C CYS A 96 0.15 -7.52 -4.86
N ALA A 97 1.39 -7.36 -4.37
CA ALA A 97 2.15 -6.13 -4.32
C ALA A 97 3.41 -6.18 -5.20
#